data_AF-A0A2D8P3K3-F1
#
_entry.id   AF-A0A2D8P3K3-F1
#
_cell.length_a   1.000
_cell.length_b   1.000
_cell.length_c   1.000
_cell.angle_alpha   90.00
_cell.angle_beta   90.00
_cell.angle_gamma   90.00
#
_symmetry.space_group_name_H-M   'P 1'
#
loop_
_entity.id
_entity.type
_entity.pdbx_description
1 polymer ?
#
loop_
_entity_poly.entity_id
_entity_poly.type
_entity_poly.pdbx_seq_one_letter_code
_entity_poly.pdbx_strand_id
1 'polypeptide(L)' 'MTARGFVKLNVALYPFGAGAVAVNLFFASLIGSWLGWRVLTPQEAVAWGMFLGLPVTWAFARHIRALIARAEA' A
#
# COMPACT_ATOMS: atom_id res chain seq x y z
N MET A 1 -18.48 -7.44 -10.23
CA MET A 1 -17.10 -7.42 -10.78
C MET A 1 -16.56 -8.84 -11.01
N THR A 2 -16.07 -9.17 -12.22
CA THR A 2 -15.46 -10.49 -12.52
C THR A 2 -14.06 -10.62 -11.90
N ALA A 3 -13.57 -11.86 -11.69
CA ALA A 3 -12.22 -12.11 -11.15
C ALA A 3 -11.11 -11.38 -11.93
N ARG A 4 -11.26 -11.29 -13.26
CA ARG A 4 -10.33 -10.55 -14.15
C ARG A 4 -10.33 -9.05 -13.88
N GLY A 5 -11.49 -8.47 -13.56
CA GLY A 5 -11.59 -7.05 -13.18
C GLY A 5 -10.90 -6.75 -11.85
N PHE A 6 -11.02 -7.65 -10.88
CA PHE A 6 -10.35 -7.50 -9.58
C PHE A 6 -8.82 -7.56 -9.70
N VAL A 7 -8.29 -8.47 -10.53
CA VAL A 7 -6.85 -8.54 -10.80
C VAL A 7 -6.35 -7.25 -11.48
N LYS A 8 -7.06 -6.74 -12.49
CA LYS A 8 -6.72 -5.47 -13.13
C LYS A 8 -6.70 -4.30 -12.15
N LEU A 9 -7.69 -4.23 -11.26
CA LEU A 9 -7.77 -3.21 -10.21
C LEU A 9 -6.57 -3.30 -9.25
N ASN A 10 -6.23 -4.50 -8.78
CA ASN A 10 -5.07 -4.70 -7.88
C ASN A 10 -3.75 -4.32 -8.55
N VAL A 11 -3.52 -4.74 -9.80
CA VAL A 11 -2.30 -4.42 -10.54
C VAL A 11 -2.17 -2.91 -10.77
N ALA A 12 -3.28 -2.24 -11.11
CA ALA A 12 -3.29 -0.78 -11.28
C ALA A 12 -3.03 -0.03 -9.95
N LEU A 13 -3.58 -0.54 -8.84
CA LEU A 13 -3.41 0.06 -7.51
C LEU A 13 -2.05 -0.25 -6.87
N TYR A 14 -1.41 -1.36 -7.24
CA TYR A 14 -0.16 -1.81 -6.63
C TYR A 14 0.95 -0.76 -6.57
N PRO A 15 1.31 -0.04 -7.66
CA PRO A 15 2.36 0.98 -7.57
C PRO A 15 1.99 2.12 -6.61
N PHE A 16 0.70 2.46 -6.51
CA PHE A 16 0.22 3.47 -5.56
C PHE A 16 0.26 2.97 -4.12
N GLY A 17 -0.18 1.73 -3.87
CA GLY A 17 -0.15 1.11 -2.55
C GLY A 17 1.28 0.92 -2.04
N ALA A 18 2.16 0.39 -2.89
CA ALA A 18 3.58 0.22 -2.57
C ALA A 18 4.28 1.57 -2.33
N GLY A 19 4.02 2.57 -3.17
CA GLY A 19 4.53 3.92 -3.00
C GLY A 19 4.04 4.59 -1.71
N ALA A 20 2.74 4.47 -1.42
CA ALA A 20 2.16 4.97 -0.18
C ALA A 20 2.83 4.33 1.04
N VAL A 21 2.99 3.01 1.05
CA VAL A 21 3.68 2.33 2.15
C VAL A 21 5.13 2.79 2.27
N ALA A 22 5.88 2.84 1.16
CA ALA A 22 7.28 3.27 1.19
C ALA A 22 7.46 4.66 1.81
N VAL A 23 6.69 5.64 1.34
CA VAL A 23 6.77 7.03 1.83
C VAL A 23 6.37 7.11 3.29
N ASN A 24 5.29 6.44 3.69
CA ASN A 24 4.84 6.45 5.07
C ASN A 24 5.82 5.73 6.01
N LEU A 25 6.46 4.65 5.56
CA LEU A 25 7.48 3.94 6.35
C LEU A 25 8.72 4.82 6.57
N PHE A 26 9.15 5.54 5.54
CA PHE A 26 10.25 6.50 5.65
C PHE A 26 9.90 7.60 6.65
N PHE A 27 8.72 8.23 6.53
CA PHE A 27 8.28 9.25 7.48
C PHE A 27 8.11 8.73 8.90
N ALA A 28 7.56 7.51 9.08
CA ALA A 28 7.49 6.86 10.37
C ALA A 28 8.87 6.66 10.99
N SER A 29 9.89 6.36 10.18
CA SER A 29 11.27 6.25 10.66
C SER A 29 11.88 7.60 11.10
N LEU A 30 11.49 8.71 10.45
CA LEU A 30 11.90 10.05 10.87
C LEU A 30 11.26 10.44 12.22
N ILE A 31 9.98 10.11 12.41
CA ILE A 31 9.31 10.32 13.70
C ILE A 31 9.93 9.41 14.77
N GLY A 32 10.16 8.15 14.42
CA GLY A 32 10.80 7.16 15.29
C GLY A 32 12.22 7.57 15.71
N SER A 33 12.92 8.37 14.91
CA SER A 33 14.24 8.86 15.28
C SER A 33 14.21 9.78 16.50
N TRP A 34 13.07 10.40 16.81
CA TRP A 34 12.90 11.19 18.04
C TRP A 34 12.92 10.30 19.28
N LEU A 35 12.59 9.01 19.14
CA LEU A 35 12.68 7.98 20.17
C LEU A 35 14.06 7.30 20.21
N GLY A 36 15.03 7.75 19.39
CA GLY A 36 16.36 7.16 19.29
C GLY A 36 16.46 5.97 18.32
N TRP A 37 15.41 5.67 17.54
CA TRP A 37 15.48 4.62 16.52
C TRP A 37 16.25 5.05 15.28
N ARG A 38 16.75 4.07 14.54
CA ARG A 38 17.48 4.29 13.29
C ARG A 38 16.50 4.75 12.20
N VAL A 39 16.85 5.84 11.52
CA VAL A 39 16.15 6.30 10.31
C VAL A 39 16.36 5.28 9.19
N LEU A 40 15.29 4.86 8.54
CA LEU A 40 15.39 3.99 7.38
C LEU A 40 15.98 4.76 6.20
N THR A 41 16.87 4.12 5.44
CA THR A 41 17.31 4.68 4.17
C THR A 41 16.15 4.68 3.16
N PRO A 42 16.14 5.61 2.17
CA PRO A 42 15.13 5.61 1.12
C PRO A 42 15.01 4.27 0.39
N GLN A 43 16.14 3.58 0.19
CA GLN A 43 16.21 2.28 -0.47
C GLN A 43 15.53 1.19 0.38
N GLU A 44 15.79 1.16 1.69
CA GLU A 44 15.11 0.23 2.60
C GLU A 44 13.61 0.51 2.66
N ALA A 45 13.21 1.79 2.72
CA ALA A 45 11.80 2.17 2.73
C ALA A 45 11.07 1.72 1.45
N VAL A 46 11.71 1.83 0.28
CA VAL A 46 11.15 1.31 -0.99
C VAL A 46 11.09 -0.22 -1.00
N ALA A 47 12.13 -0.91 -0.51
CA ALA A 47 12.13 -2.37 -0.44
C ALA A 47 11.00 -2.89 0.45
N TRP A 48 10.84 -2.31 1.64
CA TRP A 48 9.72 -2.61 2.52
C TRP A 48 8.38 -2.20 1.94
N GLY A 49 8.31 -1.07 1.23
CA GLY A 49 7.12 -0.61 0.53
C GLY A 49 6.67 -1.55 -0.57
N MET A 50 7.58 -2.17 -1.32
CA MET A 50 7.22 -3.22 -2.28
C MET A 50 6.66 -4.46 -1.57
N PHE A 51 7.32 -4.92 -0.51
CA PHE A 51 6.89 -6.14 0.18
C PHE A 51 5.55 -5.97 0.89
N LEU A 52 5.41 -4.90 1.69
CA LEU A 52 4.21 -4.57 2.44
C LEU A 52 3.12 -3.92 1.57
N GLY A 53 3.49 -3.39 0.41
CA GLY A 53 2.56 -2.84 -0.57
C GLY A 53 1.59 -3.88 -1.11
N LEU A 54 1.99 -5.15 -1.22
CA LEU A 54 1.12 -6.24 -1.66
C LEU A 54 -0.11 -6.44 -0.75
N PRO A 55 0.03 -6.72 0.56
CA PRO A 55 -1.12 -6.91 1.44
C PRO A 55 -1.96 -5.64 1.60
N VAL A 56 -1.33 -4.46 1.62
CA VAL A 56 -2.03 -3.18 1.72
C VAL A 56 -2.87 -2.90 0.47
N THR A 57 -2.29 -3.08 -0.72
CA THR A 57 -2.99 -2.93 -2.00
C THR A 57 -4.17 -3.89 -2.08
N TRP A 58 -3.99 -5.15 -1.67
CA TRP A 58 -5.06 -6.14 -1.69
C TRP A 58 -6.21 -5.77 -0.76
N ALA A 59 -5.91 -5.33 0.46
CA ALA A 59 -6.91 -4.88 1.42
C ALA A 59 -7.70 -3.67 0.87
N PHE A 60 -6.99 -2.71 0.26
CA PHE A 60 -7.58 -1.53 -0.34
C PHE A 60 -8.44 -1.88 -1.56
N ALA A 61 -7.95 -2.70 -2.48
CA ALA A 61 -8.71 -3.16 -3.64
C ALA A 61 -9.96 -3.95 -3.22
N ARG A 62 -9.88 -4.75 -2.16
CA ARG A 62 -11.04 -5.44 -1.57
C ARG A 62 -12.07 -4.46 -1.02
N HIS A 63 -11.63 -3.38 -0.38
CA HIS A 63 -12.50 -2.31 0.09
C HIS A 63 -13.20 -1.57 -1.06
N ILE A 64 -12.45 -1.18 -2.10
CA ILE A 64 -13.02 -0.55 -3.30
C ILE A 64 -14.04 -1.48 -3.98
N ARG A 65 -13.75 -2.77 -4.09
CA ARG A 65 -14.71 -3.74 -4.63
C ARG A 65 -16.01 -3.79 -3.82
N ALA A 66 -15.93 -3.70 -2.49
CA ALA A 66 -17.12 -3.66 -1.65
C ALA A 66 -17.93 -2.37 -1.84
N LEU A 67 -17.27 -1.22 -2.06
CA LEU A 67 -17.93 0.04 -2.38
C LEU A 67 -18.63 -0.02 -3.74
N ILE A 68 -17.97 -0.54 -4.77
CA ILE A 68 -18.58 -0.74 -6.10
C ILE A 68 -19.83 -1.61 -6.00
N ALA A 69 -19.74 -2.73 -5.28
CA ALA A 69 -20.87 -3.63 -5.09
C ALA A 69 -22.06 -2.98 -4.35
N ARG A 70 -21.81 -2.00 -3.46
CA ARG A 70 -22.87 -1.24 -2.80
C ARG A 70 -23.48 -0.15 -3.69
N ALA A 71 -22.71 0.38 -4.64
CA ALA A 71 -23.19 1.41 -5.56
C ALA A 71 -23.97 0.83 -6.75
N GLU A 72 -23.70 -0.43 -7.11
CA GLU A 72 -24.40 -1.17 -8.17
C GLU A 72 -25.69 -1.85 -7.69
N ALA A 73 -25.94 -1.88 -6.38
CA ALA A 73 -27.14 -2.46 -5.75
C ALA A 73 -28.23 -1.40 -5.54
#